data_AF-D8Q0C7-F1
#
_entry.id   AF-D8Q0C7-F1
#
_cell.length_a   1.000
_cell.length_b   1.000
_cell.length_c   1.000
_cell.angle_alpha   90.00
_cell.angle_beta   90.00
_cell.angle_gamma   90.00
#
_symmetry.space_group_name_H-M   'P 1'
#
loop_
_entity.id
_entity.type
_entity.pdbx_description
1 polymer ?
#
loop_
_entity_poly.entity_id
_entity_poly.type
_entity_poly.pdbx_seq_one_letter_code
_entity_poly.pdbx_strand_id
1 'polypeptide(L)'
;MSLPRDIQEFLDEYHGQTDDKSLNANLEFYSNTRRCRPDNMLIDEMHEKWFGEYDKLEHKHGFIQWLFPIREYGVNYEAQPLQPHEIEAMRADPAITARLIKSYSMMLDFYGMRLISEETGLLDRVPPPRNFEARYRNLVRHSHNNLRISRILKCLSELGLERLNAGFLLHVLSEQSEDDELNTPMLQSSMDRWWANCIRNAADRQWIGEQIRTVRSGKGSFTRDMYKDALERRKATGSFS
;
A
#
# COMPACT_ATOMS: atom_id res chain seq x y z
N MET A 1 3.54 -12.36 -19.85
CA MET A 1 2.28 -12.91 -19.28
C MET A 1 1.27 -11.79 -19.29
N SER A 2 -0.02 -12.09 -19.54
CA SER A 2 -1.09 -11.13 -19.34
C SER A 2 -1.20 -10.73 -17.86
N LEU A 3 -1.58 -9.48 -17.59
CA LEU A 3 -1.84 -9.02 -16.24
C LEU A 3 -3.06 -9.76 -15.66
N PRO A 4 -3.10 -9.99 -14.33
CA PRO A 4 -4.31 -10.47 -13.69
C PRO A 4 -5.49 -9.54 -14.00
N ARG A 5 -6.69 -10.11 -14.19
CA ARG A 5 -7.91 -9.35 -14.53
C ARG A 5 -8.17 -8.20 -13.57
N ASP A 6 -8.03 -8.46 -12.29
CA ASP A 6 -8.23 -7.50 -11.20
C ASP A 6 -7.24 -6.31 -11.26
N ILE A 7 -6.01 -6.54 -11.72
CA ILE A 7 -5.04 -5.48 -11.99
C ILE A 7 -5.43 -4.69 -13.23
N GLN A 8 -5.89 -5.39 -14.27
CA GLN A 8 -6.35 -4.74 -15.50
C GLN A 8 -7.54 -3.81 -15.23
N GLU A 9 -8.55 -4.27 -14.47
CA GLU A 9 -9.70 -3.45 -14.06
C GLU A 9 -9.27 -2.20 -13.25
N PHE A 10 -8.30 -2.35 -12.35
CA PHE A 10 -7.71 -1.22 -11.61
C PHE A 10 -7.01 -0.20 -12.51
N LEU A 11 -6.25 -0.68 -13.50
CA LEU A 11 -5.53 0.16 -14.46
C LEU A 11 -6.47 0.86 -15.45
N ASP A 12 -7.59 0.21 -15.80
CA ASP A 12 -8.65 0.76 -16.66
C ASP A 12 -9.65 1.63 -15.88
N GLU A 13 -9.29 2.05 -14.66
CA GLU A 13 -10.08 2.90 -13.77
C GLU A 13 -11.50 2.38 -13.54
N TYR A 14 -11.66 1.06 -13.54
CA TYR A 14 -12.93 0.37 -13.39
C TYR A 14 -14.00 0.89 -14.38
N HIS A 15 -13.60 1.07 -15.64
CA HIS A 15 -14.48 1.53 -16.71
C HIS A 15 -15.83 0.78 -16.70
N GLY A 16 -16.93 1.54 -16.63
CA GLY A 16 -18.29 1.01 -16.57
C GLY A 16 -18.89 0.92 -15.16
N GLN A 17 -18.11 1.13 -14.09
CA GLN A 17 -18.69 1.35 -12.76
C GLN A 17 -19.33 2.74 -12.67
N THR A 18 -20.56 2.79 -12.18
CA THR A 18 -21.30 4.03 -11.94
C THR A 18 -21.03 4.59 -10.55
N ASP A 19 -21.13 5.91 -10.42
CA ASP A 19 -21.00 6.61 -9.15
C ASP A 19 -22.38 6.76 -8.47
N ASP A 20 -22.58 6.09 -7.33
CA ASP A 20 -23.78 6.25 -6.52
C ASP A 20 -23.55 7.34 -5.47
N LYS A 21 -24.02 8.56 -5.75
CA LYS A 21 -23.85 9.74 -4.88
C LYS A 21 -24.51 9.61 -3.50
N SER A 22 -25.36 8.60 -3.27
CA SER A 22 -25.94 8.34 -1.95
C SER A 22 -24.99 7.61 -1.00
N LEU A 23 -23.97 6.95 -1.54
CA LEU A 23 -23.06 6.07 -0.82
C LEU A 23 -21.80 6.81 -0.31
N ASN A 24 -21.81 7.20 0.97
CA ASN A 24 -20.78 8.06 1.57
C ASN A 24 -19.99 7.39 2.72
N ALA A 25 -20.08 6.06 2.88
CA ALA A 25 -19.56 5.39 4.07
C ALA A 25 -18.04 5.54 4.27
N ASN A 26 -17.24 5.54 3.21
CA ASN A 26 -15.79 5.70 3.31
C ASN A 26 -15.43 7.14 3.67
N LEU A 27 -16.08 8.11 3.02
CA LEU A 27 -15.89 9.53 3.31
C LEU A 27 -16.25 9.85 4.76
N GLU A 28 -17.38 9.34 5.27
CA GLU A 28 -17.79 9.52 6.65
C GLU A 28 -16.85 8.83 7.66
N PHE A 29 -16.33 7.64 7.32
CA PHE A 29 -15.36 6.95 8.17
C PHE A 29 -14.07 7.75 8.28
N TYR A 30 -13.56 8.25 7.14
CA TYR A 30 -12.36 9.08 7.07
C TYR A 30 -12.55 10.50 7.63
N SER A 31 -13.78 11.01 7.63
CA SER A 31 -14.18 12.23 8.34
C SER A 31 -14.31 12.00 9.84
N ASN A 32 -14.07 10.78 10.32
CA ASN A 32 -14.16 10.38 11.72
C ASN A 32 -15.59 10.55 12.31
N THR A 33 -16.63 10.42 11.49
CA THR A 33 -18.04 10.54 11.89
C THR A 33 -18.79 9.21 11.80
N ARG A 34 -18.33 8.27 10.99
CA ARG A 34 -18.86 6.90 10.93
C ARG A 34 -17.93 5.91 11.63
N ARG A 35 -18.53 4.97 12.36
CA ARG A 35 -17.84 3.80 12.95
C ARG A 35 -17.75 2.67 11.93
N CYS A 36 -16.58 2.06 11.80
CA CYS A 36 -16.40 0.88 10.98
C CYS A 36 -17.16 -0.31 11.55
N ARG A 37 -17.43 -1.31 10.70
CA ARG A 37 -18.04 -2.57 11.09
C ARG A 37 -17.15 -3.75 10.66
N PRO A 38 -17.05 -4.82 11.47
CA PRO A 38 -17.83 -5.09 12.68
C PRO A 38 -17.24 -4.45 13.96
N ASP A 39 -16.04 -3.89 13.92
CA ASP A 39 -15.29 -3.45 15.12
C ASP A 39 -15.91 -2.26 15.88
N ASN A 40 -16.86 -1.52 15.26
CA ASN A 40 -17.57 -0.39 15.85
C ASN A 40 -16.64 0.74 16.35
N MET A 41 -15.58 1.04 15.59
CA MET A 41 -14.58 2.05 15.94
C MET A 41 -14.54 3.19 14.93
N LEU A 42 -14.26 4.40 15.40
CA LEU A 42 -13.84 5.51 14.54
C LEU A 42 -12.38 5.29 14.09
N ILE A 43 -11.99 5.92 12.99
CA ILE A 43 -10.63 5.79 12.46
C ILE A 43 -9.57 6.30 13.45
N ASP A 44 -9.83 7.44 14.12
CA ASP A 44 -8.88 8.01 15.07
C ASP A 44 -8.72 7.09 16.31
N GLU A 45 -9.82 6.48 16.79
CA GLU A 45 -9.81 5.49 17.88
C GLU A 45 -9.02 4.23 17.47
N MET A 46 -9.14 3.81 16.21
CA MET A 46 -8.44 2.64 15.70
C MET A 46 -6.93 2.89 15.64
N HIS A 47 -6.51 4.04 15.12
CA HIS A 47 -5.09 4.40 15.08
C HIS A 47 -4.48 4.51 16.47
N GLU A 48 -5.20 5.08 17.43
CA GLU A 48 -4.72 5.20 18.81
C GLU A 48 -4.56 3.82 19.48
N LYS A 49 -5.55 2.93 19.31
CA LYS A 49 -5.60 1.68 20.07
C LYS A 49 -4.89 0.51 19.42
N TRP A 50 -4.64 0.55 18.11
CA TRP A 50 -4.15 -0.62 17.35
C TRP A 50 -2.72 -0.46 16.83
N PHE A 51 -2.13 0.74 16.91
CA PHE A 51 -0.72 0.91 16.57
C PHE A 51 0.16 0.08 17.51
N GLY A 52 0.98 -0.80 16.94
CA GLY A 52 1.80 -1.76 17.69
C GLY A 52 1.07 -3.03 18.17
N GLU A 53 -0.25 -3.13 17.98
CA GLU A 53 -1.04 -4.31 18.40
C GLU A 53 -1.04 -5.40 17.33
N TYR A 54 0.12 -6.02 17.10
CA TYR A 54 0.33 -6.90 15.96
C TYR A 54 -0.58 -8.13 15.93
N ASP A 55 -0.91 -8.72 17.08
CA ASP A 55 -1.83 -9.87 17.13
C ASP A 55 -3.23 -9.51 16.62
N LYS A 56 -3.71 -8.29 16.95
CA LYS A 56 -4.99 -7.80 16.44
C LYS A 56 -4.95 -7.59 14.94
N LEU A 57 -3.87 -6.97 14.44
CA LEU A 57 -3.69 -6.69 13.01
C LEU A 57 -3.52 -7.97 12.17
N GLU A 58 -2.93 -9.03 12.74
CA GLU A 58 -2.81 -10.33 12.08
C GLU A 58 -4.17 -11.01 11.93
N HIS A 59 -4.91 -11.17 13.04
CA HIS A 59 -6.09 -12.04 13.08
C HIS A 59 -7.40 -11.37 12.66
N LYS A 60 -7.51 -10.04 12.73
CA LYS A 60 -8.72 -9.34 12.28
C LYS A 60 -8.64 -9.10 10.77
N HIS A 61 -9.71 -9.44 10.05
CA HIS A 61 -9.76 -9.28 8.59
C HIS A 61 -10.67 -8.13 8.14
N GLY A 62 -11.66 -7.74 8.95
CA GLY A 62 -12.68 -6.75 8.54
C GLY A 62 -12.17 -5.32 8.42
N PHE A 63 -11.17 -4.94 9.21
CA PHE A 63 -10.68 -3.56 9.30
C PHE A 63 -9.96 -3.08 8.04
N ILE A 64 -9.26 -3.99 7.33
CA ILE A 64 -8.39 -3.59 6.22
C ILE A 64 -9.19 -2.95 5.08
N GLN A 65 -10.46 -3.34 4.95
CA GLN A 65 -11.34 -2.79 3.91
C GLN A 65 -11.82 -1.38 4.21
N TRP A 66 -11.95 -1.04 5.50
CA TRP A 66 -12.25 0.32 5.95
C TRP A 66 -11.01 1.21 5.94
N LEU A 67 -9.86 0.69 6.35
CA LEU A 67 -8.60 1.44 6.32
C LEU A 67 -8.07 1.65 4.90
N PHE A 68 -8.36 0.76 3.96
CA PHE A 68 -7.89 0.90 2.58
C PHE A 68 -9.03 0.55 1.64
N PRO A 69 -10.05 1.43 1.52
CA PRO A 69 -11.16 1.21 0.61
C PRO A 69 -10.68 1.29 -0.83
N ILE A 70 -11.24 0.42 -1.67
CA ILE A 70 -11.02 0.38 -3.12
C ILE A 70 -12.36 0.19 -3.80
N ARG A 71 -12.42 0.35 -5.12
CA ARG A 71 -13.66 0.25 -5.91
C ARG A 71 -14.16 -1.19 -6.12
N GLU A 72 -13.62 -2.13 -5.37
CA GLU A 72 -13.94 -3.56 -5.39
C GLU A 72 -14.49 -4.00 -4.04
N TYR A 73 -15.47 -4.90 -4.07
CA TYR A 73 -15.89 -5.63 -2.88
C TYR A 73 -14.76 -6.52 -2.36
N GLY A 74 -14.65 -6.62 -1.03
CA GLY A 74 -13.83 -7.63 -0.37
C GLY A 74 -14.70 -8.58 0.47
N VAL A 75 -14.09 -9.24 1.44
CA VAL A 75 -14.76 -10.25 2.29
C VAL A 75 -15.68 -9.67 3.36
N ASN A 76 -15.46 -8.42 3.76
CA ASN A 76 -16.30 -7.63 4.62
C ASN A 76 -17.34 -6.91 3.76
N TYR A 77 -18.55 -7.44 3.72
CA TYR A 77 -19.67 -6.87 2.98
C TYR A 77 -20.21 -5.58 3.61
N GLU A 78 -19.86 -5.28 4.86
CA GLU A 78 -20.24 -4.02 5.50
C GLU A 78 -19.34 -2.85 5.08
N ALA A 79 -18.17 -3.14 4.48
CA ALA A 79 -17.30 -2.13 3.90
C ALA A 79 -17.75 -1.85 2.45
N GLN A 80 -18.36 -0.67 2.27
CA GLN A 80 -18.81 -0.17 0.98
C GLN A 80 -17.62 0.02 0.01
N PRO A 81 -17.71 -0.44 -1.26
CA PRO A 81 -16.74 -0.07 -2.28
C PRO A 81 -16.61 1.45 -2.42
N LEU A 82 -15.38 1.90 -2.64
CA LEU A 82 -15.05 3.31 -2.78
C LEU A 82 -15.76 3.92 -3.99
N GLN A 83 -16.41 5.08 -3.82
CA GLN A 83 -17.09 5.77 -4.91
C GLN A 83 -16.22 6.89 -5.52
N PRO A 84 -16.39 7.21 -6.82
CA PRO A 84 -15.69 8.32 -7.46
C PRO A 84 -15.83 9.66 -6.72
N HIS A 85 -17.02 10.01 -6.26
CA HIS A 85 -17.21 11.26 -5.50
C HIS A 85 -16.51 11.27 -4.14
N GLU A 86 -16.42 10.11 -3.47
CA GLU A 86 -15.64 9.97 -2.24
C GLU A 86 -14.16 10.20 -2.53
N ILE A 87 -13.61 9.63 -3.62
CA ILE A 87 -12.22 9.84 -4.03
C ILE A 87 -11.91 11.33 -4.22
N GLU A 88 -12.75 12.04 -4.96
CA GLU A 88 -12.59 13.48 -5.19
C GLU A 88 -12.57 14.27 -3.87
N ALA A 89 -13.55 14.02 -3.00
CA ALA A 89 -13.65 14.70 -1.71
C ALA A 89 -12.48 14.36 -0.77
N MET A 90 -12.09 13.09 -0.69
CA MET A 90 -11.00 12.62 0.16
C MET A 90 -9.64 13.16 -0.29
N ARG A 91 -9.39 13.25 -1.60
CA ARG A 91 -8.16 13.85 -2.17
C ARG A 91 -8.05 15.36 -1.87
N ALA A 92 -9.19 16.04 -1.78
CA ALA A 92 -9.25 17.48 -1.52
C ALA A 92 -9.07 17.84 -0.02
N ASP A 93 -9.17 16.87 0.89
CA ASP A 93 -9.10 17.08 2.33
C ASP A 93 -7.75 16.61 2.92
N PRO A 94 -6.88 17.54 3.37
CA PRO A 94 -5.60 17.21 3.98
C PRO A 94 -5.72 16.40 5.29
N ALA A 95 -6.80 16.57 6.06
CA ALA A 95 -7.01 15.82 7.30
C ALA A 95 -7.33 14.35 7.01
N ILE A 96 -8.12 14.08 5.97
CA ILE A 96 -8.37 12.72 5.47
C ILE A 96 -7.07 12.10 4.95
N THR A 97 -6.29 12.86 4.17
CA THR A 97 -4.99 12.41 3.67
C THR A 97 -4.05 12.03 4.82
N ALA A 98 -3.97 12.85 5.88
CA ALA A 98 -3.18 12.57 7.07
C ALA A 98 -3.63 11.28 7.79
N ARG A 99 -4.94 11.02 7.88
CA ARG A 99 -5.47 9.77 8.43
C ARG A 99 -5.12 8.56 7.58
N LEU A 100 -5.16 8.67 6.26
CA LEU A 100 -4.74 7.58 5.37
C LEU A 100 -3.26 7.27 5.54
N ILE A 101 -2.41 8.29 5.64
CA ILE A 101 -0.97 8.12 5.88
C ILE A 101 -0.72 7.49 7.26
N LYS A 102 -1.51 7.84 8.28
CA LYS A 102 -1.46 7.21 9.60
C LYS A 102 -1.89 5.74 9.56
N SER A 103 -2.94 5.39 8.80
CA SER A 103 -3.31 4.00 8.52
C SER A 103 -2.17 3.24 7.84
N TYR A 104 -1.55 3.84 6.83
CA TYR A 104 -0.43 3.26 6.10
C TYR A 104 0.79 3.03 7.01
N SER A 105 1.14 4.02 7.83
CA SER A 105 2.24 3.93 8.80
C SER A 105 2.02 2.82 9.84
N MET A 106 0.78 2.65 10.32
CA MET A 106 0.41 1.54 11.20
C MET A 106 0.61 0.17 10.54
N MET A 107 0.21 0.04 9.26
CA MET A 107 0.40 -1.21 8.51
C MET A 107 1.87 -1.47 8.17
N LEU A 108 2.63 -0.44 7.81
CA LEU A 108 4.08 -0.55 7.62
C LEU A 108 4.75 -1.06 8.89
N ASP A 109 4.41 -0.49 10.04
CA ASP A 109 4.99 -0.92 11.32
C ASP A 109 4.70 -2.40 11.59
N PHE A 110 3.47 -2.82 11.32
CA PHE A 110 3.06 -4.21 11.38
C PHE A 110 3.82 -5.10 10.37
N TYR A 111 4.30 -4.56 9.26
CA TYR A 111 5.18 -5.26 8.31
C TYR A 111 6.68 -5.13 8.65
N GLY A 112 7.07 -4.45 9.73
CA GLY A 112 8.46 -4.26 10.12
C GLY A 112 9.14 -3.08 9.43
N MET A 113 8.37 -2.21 8.78
CA MET A 113 8.83 -1.04 8.03
C MET A 113 8.34 0.24 8.69
N ARG A 114 9.04 1.35 8.52
CA ARG A 114 8.59 2.68 8.96
C ARG A 114 8.71 3.68 7.83
N LEU A 115 7.72 4.56 7.73
CA LEU A 115 7.74 5.68 6.80
C LEU A 115 8.66 6.77 7.34
N ILE A 116 9.69 7.13 6.57
CA ILE A 116 10.65 8.19 6.90
C ILE A 116 10.26 9.50 6.21
N SER A 117 9.73 9.44 5.00
CA SER A 117 9.30 10.62 4.25
C SER A 117 7.96 10.38 3.56
N GLU A 118 6.95 11.14 3.97
CA GLU A 118 5.63 11.16 3.30
C GLU A 118 5.68 11.79 1.91
N GLU A 119 6.71 12.61 1.66
CA GLU A 119 6.91 13.31 0.39
C GLU A 119 7.48 12.36 -0.67
N THR A 120 8.48 11.56 -0.32
CA THR A 120 9.14 10.66 -1.28
C THR A 120 8.67 9.21 -1.19
N GLY A 121 8.05 8.81 -0.07
CA GLY A 121 7.76 7.42 0.23
C GLY A 121 8.96 6.64 0.76
N LEU A 122 10.03 7.32 1.20
CA LEU A 122 11.20 6.64 1.75
C LEU A 122 10.80 5.82 2.98
N LEU A 123 11.10 4.52 2.94
CA LEU A 123 10.90 3.57 4.03
C LEU A 123 12.22 3.16 4.64
N ASP A 124 12.18 2.73 5.90
CA ASP A 124 13.30 2.11 6.59
C ASP A 124 12.82 0.94 7.46
N ARG A 125 13.73 0.12 7.95
CA ARG A 125 13.40 -0.95 8.91
C ARG A 125 12.94 -0.34 10.24
N VAL A 126 12.00 -1.01 10.91
CA VAL A 126 11.63 -0.66 12.30
C VAL A 126 12.76 -1.07 13.25
N PRO A 127 13.31 -0.14 14.05
CA PRO A 127 14.38 -0.46 14.98
C PRO A 127 13.87 -1.20 16.23
N PRO A 128 14.78 -1.74 17.07
CA PRO A 128 14.43 -2.22 18.41
C PRO A 128 13.71 -1.14 19.25
N PRO A 129 12.83 -1.52 20.19
CA PRO A 129 12.53 -2.90 20.63
C PRO A 129 11.50 -3.64 19.77
N ARG A 130 10.77 -2.95 18.86
CA ARG A 130 9.77 -3.58 17.99
C ARG A 130 10.40 -4.58 17.01
N ASN A 131 11.57 -4.22 16.48
CA ASN A 131 12.46 -5.04 15.63
C ASN A 131 11.81 -5.60 14.35
N PHE A 132 12.33 -5.19 13.18
CA PHE A 132 11.83 -5.61 11.88
C PHE A 132 11.85 -7.13 11.65
N GLU A 133 12.86 -7.84 12.16
CA GLU A 133 13.11 -9.26 11.84
C GLU A 133 11.92 -10.18 12.15
N ALA A 134 11.26 -9.98 13.30
CA ALA A 134 10.09 -10.77 13.67
C ALA A 134 8.91 -10.49 12.73
N ARG A 135 8.76 -9.25 12.28
CA ARG A 135 7.68 -8.81 11.40
C ARG A 135 7.91 -9.23 9.94
N TYR A 136 9.16 -9.24 9.47
CA TYR A 136 9.52 -9.79 8.17
C TYR A 136 9.26 -11.30 8.11
N ARG A 137 9.68 -12.05 9.14
CA ARG A 137 9.35 -13.48 9.25
C ARG A 137 7.84 -13.72 9.24
N ASN A 138 7.07 -12.87 9.91
CA ASN A 138 5.61 -12.94 9.89
C ASN A 138 5.05 -12.71 8.47
N LEU A 139 5.49 -11.63 7.80
CA LEU A 139 5.06 -11.31 6.43
C LEU A 139 5.38 -12.44 5.44
N VAL A 140 6.56 -13.04 5.55
CA VAL A 140 6.98 -14.19 4.73
C VAL A 140 6.10 -15.42 4.99
N ARG A 141 5.72 -15.69 6.25
CA ARG A 141 4.94 -16.87 6.63
C ARG A 141 3.46 -16.76 6.29
N HIS A 142 2.89 -15.55 6.35
CA HIS A 142 1.45 -15.32 6.25
C HIS A 142 1.07 -14.65 4.94
N SER A 143 0.93 -15.45 3.88
CA SER A 143 0.69 -14.98 2.51
C SER A 143 -0.58 -14.16 2.29
N HIS A 144 -1.57 -14.24 3.18
CA HIS A 144 -2.76 -13.38 3.11
C HIS A 144 -2.40 -11.89 3.24
N ASN A 145 -1.27 -11.56 3.88
CA ASN A 145 -0.75 -10.20 3.94
C ASN A 145 -0.37 -9.66 2.56
N ASN A 146 -0.07 -10.52 1.58
CA ASN A 146 0.21 -10.07 0.22
C ASN A 146 -1.03 -9.47 -0.46
N LEU A 147 -2.22 -10.02 -0.17
CA LEU A 147 -3.50 -9.46 -0.63
C LEU A 147 -3.84 -8.15 0.09
N ARG A 148 -3.53 -8.06 1.39
CA ARG A 148 -3.66 -6.80 2.15
C ARG A 148 -2.76 -5.71 1.57
N ILE A 149 -1.51 -6.03 1.24
CA ILE A 149 -0.58 -5.10 0.58
C ILE A 149 -1.12 -4.66 -0.78
N SER A 150 -1.59 -5.58 -1.63
CA SER A 150 -2.22 -5.20 -2.91
C SER A 150 -3.36 -4.20 -2.72
N ARG A 151 -4.23 -4.43 -1.73
CA ARG A 151 -5.34 -3.51 -1.41
C ARG A 151 -4.85 -2.15 -0.93
N ILE A 152 -3.84 -2.11 -0.05
CA ILE A 152 -3.21 -0.88 0.41
C ILE A 152 -2.69 -0.08 -0.78
N LEU A 153 -1.91 -0.70 -1.65
CA LEU A 153 -1.30 -0.03 -2.80
C LEU A 153 -2.36 0.50 -3.79
N LYS A 154 -3.40 -0.29 -4.09
CA LYS A 154 -4.53 0.19 -4.92
C LYS A 154 -5.21 1.41 -4.29
N CYS A 155 -5.50 1.37 -2.99
CA CYS A 155 -6.13 2.48 -2.26
C CYS A 155 -5.27 3.75 -2.30
N LEU A 156 -3.96 3.62 -2.06
CA LEU A 156 -3.03 4.74 -2.14
C LEU A 156 -3.04 5.38 -3.54
N SER A 157 -3.11 4.57 -4.60
CA SER A 157 -3.22 5.08 -5.98
C SER A 157 -4.57 5.73 -6.26
N GLU A 158 -5.67 5.14 -5.78
CA GLU A 158 -6.99 5.77 -5.86
C GLU A 158 -7.03 7.13 -5.18
N LEU A 159 -6.22 7.36 -4.15
CA LEU A 159 -6.17 8.62 -3.42
C LEU A 159 -4.97 9.50 -3.79
N GLY A 160 -4.31 9.23 -4.93
CA GLY A 160 -3.27 10.09 -5.49
C GLY A 160 -1.94 10.07 -4.72
N LEU A 161 -1.67 9.02 -3.94
CA LEU A 161 -0.46 8.85 -3.13
C LEU A 161 0.52 7.82 -3.72
N GLU A 162 0.56 7.67 -5.05
CA GLU A 162 1.38 6.65 -5.75
C GLU A 162 2.88 6.70 -5.42
N ARG A 163 3.39 7.85 -5.00
CA ARG A 163 4.77 8.00 -4.50
C ARG A 163 5.07 7.06 -3.33
N LEU A 164 4.09 6.78 -2.46
CA LEU A 164 4.22 5.84 -1.35
C LEU A 164 4.31 4.40 -1.85
N ASN A 165 3.60 4.06 -2.94
CA ASN A 165 3.69 2.75 -3.57
C ASN A 165 5.08 2.53 -4.17
N ALA A 166 5.59 3.53 -4.89
CA ALA A 166 6.93 3.47 -5.45
C ALA A 166 7.98 3.29 -4.34
N GLY A 167 7.86 4.07 -3.25
CA GLY A 167 8.66 3.92 -2.05
C GLY A 167 8.66 2.49 -1.48
N PHE A 168 7.47 1.91 -1.31
CA PHE A 168 7.32 0.53 -0.84
C PHE A 168 7.98 -0.51 -1.76
N LEU A 169 7.72 -0.43 -3.07
CA LEU A 169 8.25 -1.37 -4.05
C LEU A 169 9.78 -1.33 -4.09
N LEU A 170 10.36 -0.14 -4.13
CA LEU A 170 11.81 0.02 -4.20
C LEU A 170 12.48 -0.39 -2.88
N HIS A 171 11.84 -0.17 -1.73
CA HIS A 171 12.31 -0.70 -0.46
C HIS A 171 12.35 -2.24 -0.49
N VAL A 172 11.26 -2.91 -0.85
CA VAL A 172 11.21 -4.38 -0.94
C VAL A 172 12.26 -4.89 -1.95
N LEU A 173 12.44 -4.22 -3.09
CA LEU A 173 13.47 -4.62 -4.06
C LEU A 173 14.89 -4.50 -3.48
N SER A 174 15.14 -3.47 -2.66
CA SER A 174 16.43 -3.27 -1.99
C SER A 174 16.71 -4.35 -0.94
N GLU A 175 15.72 -4.68 -0.11
CA GLU A 175 15.81 -5.75 0.89
C GLU A 175 16.09 -7.11 0.24
N GLN A 176 15.43 -7.39 -0.89
CA GLN A 176 15.65 -8.61 -1.68
C GLN A 176 17.04 -8.69 -2.31
N SER A 177 17.65 -7.54 -2.62
CA SER A 177 18.91 -7.47 -3.36
C SER A 177 20.14 -7.47 -2.47
N GLU A 178 20.11 -6.76 -1.34
CA GLU A 178 21.27 -6.57 -0.48
C GLU A 178 21.34 -7.56 0.67
N ASP A 179 20.20 -7.83 1.31
CA ASP A 179 20.15 -8.57 2.57
C ASP A 179 19.46 -9.93 2.44
N ASP A 180 18.99 -10.29 1.23
CA ASP A 180 18.19 -11.49 0.95
C ASP A 180 16.89 -11.56 1.79
N GLU A 181 16.43 -10.41 2.28
CA GLU A 181 15.20 -10.29 3.06
C GLU A 181 13.98 -10.17 2.15
N LEU A 182 12.84 -10.69 2.60
CA LEU A 182 11.58 -10.69 1.82
C LEU A 182 11.71 -11.35 0.43
N ASN A 183 12.72 -12.21 0.24
CA ASN A 183 13.12 -12.75 -1.05
C ASN A 183 12.55 -14.15 -1.36
N THR A 184 11.28 -14.39 -1.02
CA THR A 184 10.64 -15.68 -1.30
C THR A 184 9.94 -15.68 -2.67
N PRO A 185 9.79 -16.84 -3.34
CA PRO A 185 9.07 -16.92 -4.61
C PRO A 185 7.64 -16.35 -4.55
N MET A 186 6.96 -16.49 -3.40
CA MET A 186 5.62 -15.96 -3.21
C MET A 186 5.61 -14.43 -3.16
N LEU A 187 6.56 -13.80 -2.46
CA LEU A 187 6.69 -12.34 -2.39
C LEU A 187 7.16 -11.76 -3.73
N GLN A 188 8.14 -12.38 -4.38
CA GLN A 188 8.55 -12.00 -5.73
C GLN A 188 7.36 -12.06 -6.71
N SER A 189 6.61 -13.16 -6.73
CA SER A 189 5.40 -13.29 -7.56
C SER A 189 4.34 -12.23 -7.25
N SER A 190 4.14 -11.90 -5.96
CA SER A 190 3.21 -10.85 -5.53
C SER A 190 3.66 -9.47 -6.01
N MET A 191 4.94 -9.16 -5.84
CA MET A 191 5.56 -7.92 -6.28
C MET A 191 5.46 -7.75 -7.80
N ASP A 192 5.93 -8.73 -8.54
CA ASP A 192 6.13 -8.65 -9.99
C ASP A 192 4.78 -8.66 -10.74
N ARG A 193 3.78 -9.39 -10.25
CA ARG A 193 2.49 -9.57 -10.94
C ARG A 193 1.41 -8.62 -10.43
N TRP A 194 1.46 -8.20 -9.16
CA TRP A 194 0.39 -7.44 -8.52
C TRP A 194 0.87 -6.07 -8.06
N TRP A 195 1.81 -6.01 -7.12
CA TRP A 195 2.16 -4.76 -6.44
C TRP A 195 2.76 -3.72 -7.37
N ALA A 196 3.68 -4.13 -8.27
CA ALA A 196 4.29 -3.24 -9.25
C ALA A 196 3.27 -2.64 -10.22
N ASN A 197 2.13 -3.30 -10.40
CA ASN A 197 1.05 -2.84 -11.28
C ASN A 197 -0.02 -2.04 -10.55
N CYS A 198 0.13 -1.80 -9.24
CA CYS A 198 -0.74 -0.92 -8.46
C CYS A 198 -0.31 0.57 -8.55
N ILE A 199 0.34 0.97 -9.65
CA ILE A 199 0.70 2.37 -9.95
C ILE A 199 0.11 2.68 -11.32
N ARG A 200 -0.74 3.71 -11.43
CA ARG A 200 -1.38 4.15 -12.67
C ARG A 200 -0.41 4.94 -13.55
N ASN A 201 0.46 5.77 -12.96
CA ASN A 201 1.50 6.46 -13.73
C ASN A 201 2.34 5.45 -14.54
N ALA A 202 2.20 5.51 -15.86
CA ALA A 202 2.78 4.50 -16.74
C ALA A 202 4.31 4.55 -16.77
N ALA A 203 4.90 5.76 -16.67
CA ALA A 203 6.35 5.94 -16.68
C ALA A 203 6.98 5.37 -15.39
N ASP A 204 6.42 5.70 -14.23
CA ASP A 204 6.87 5.16 -12.94
C ASP A 204 6.72 3.63 -12.91
N ARG A 205 5.56 3.11 -13.33
CA ARG A 205 5.29 1.66 -13.40
C ARG A 205 6.29 0.95 -14.32
N GLN A 206 6.55 1.52 -15.51
CA GLN A 206 7.50 0.94 -16.46
C GLN A 206 8.91 0.90 -15.87
N TRP A 207 9.38 2.02 -15.32
CA TRP A 207 10.73 2.12 -14.78
C TRP A 207 10.94 1.16 -13.60
N ILE A 208 10.00 1.11 -12.65
CA ILE A 208 10.06 0.16 -11.52
C ILE A 208 10.05 -1.29 -12.04
N GLY A 209 9.20 -1.59 -13.02
CA GLY A 209 9.16 -2.91 -13.67
C GLY A 209 10.47 -3.29 -14.38
N GLU A 210 11.21 -2.33 -14.92
CA GLU A 210 12.56 -2.54 -15.47
C GLU A 210 13.59 -2.85 -14.38
N GLN A 211 13.57 -2.14 -13.25
CA GLN A 211 14.45 -2.45 -12.12
C GLN A 211 14.19 -3.86 -11.58
N ILE A 212 12.92 -4.21 -11.38
CA ILE A 212 12.52 -5.56 -10.95
C ILE A 212 13.05 -6.61 -11.95
N ARG A 213 12.81 -6.44 -13.25
CA ARG A 213 13.27 -7.41 -14.27
C ARG A 213 14.80 -7.56 -14.28
N THR A 214 15.54 -6.48 -14.11
CA THR A 214 17.01 -6.51 -14.01
C THR A 214 17.45 -7.39 -12.84
N VAL A 215 16.90 -7.17 -11.64
CA VAL A 215 17.20 -7.97 -10.44
C VAL A 215 16.79 -9.44 -10.65
N ARG A 216 15.57 -9.71 -11.11
CA ARG A 216 15.07 -11.09 -11.33
C ARG A 216 15.89 -11.87 -12.35
N SER A 217 16.47 -11.21 -13.33
CA SER A 217 17.31 -11.83 -14.36
C SER A 217 18.75 -12.10 -13.91
N GLY A 218 19.13 -11.69 -12.70
CA GLY A 218 20.50 -11.79 -12.19
C GLY A 218 21.50 -10.87 -12.89
N LYS A 219 21.02 -9.89 -13.68
CA LYS A 219 21.86 -8.95 -14.44
C LYS A 219 22.33 -7.75 -13.61
N GLY A 220 21.81 -7.58 -12.40
CA GLY A 220 22.19 -6.52 -11.47
C GLY A 220 21.50 -6.68 -10.13
N SER A 221 21.86 -5.83 -9.17
CA SER A 221 21.20 -5.67 -7.88
C SER A 221 20.58 -4.27 -7.78
N PHE A 222 19.69 -4.07 -6.81
CA PHE A 222 19.12 -2.76 -6.50
C PHE A 222 19.44 -2.41 -5.05
N THR A 223 20.43 -1.57 -4.81
CA THR A 223 20.94 -1.28 -3.46
C THR A 223 20.08 -0.28 -2.68
N ARG A 224 20.29 -0.16 -1.37
CA ARG A 224 19.68 0.87 -0.53
C ARG A 224 20.04 2.28 -0.99
N ASP A 225 21.26 2.47 -1.49
CA ASP A 225 21.69 3.76 -2.05
C ASP A 225 20.99 4.03 -3.38
N MET A 226 20.89 3.05 -4.28
CA MET A 226 20.09 3.18 -5.51
C MET A 226 18.62 3.49 -5.23
N TYR A 227 18.05 2.89 -4.18
CA TYR A 227 16.70 3.21 -3.73
C TYR A 227 16.56 4.68 -3.34
N LYS A 228 17.44 5.20 -2.46
CA LYS A 228 17.41 6.60 -2.03
C LYS A 228 17.62 7.55 -3.21
N ASP A 229 18.60 7.27 -4.06
CA ASP A 229 18.91 8.10 -5.23
C ASP A 229 17.75 8.15 -6.23
N ALA A 230 17.05 7.02 -6.43
CA ALA A 230 15.87 6.98 -7.29
C ALA A 230 14.74 7.87 -6.75
N LEU A 231 14.47 7.82 -5.44
CA LEU A 231 13.45 8.65 -4.81
C LEU A 231 13.79 10.14 -4.89
N GLU A 232 15.03 10.52 -4.61
CA GLU A 232 15.48 11.91 -4.71
C GLU A 232 15.45 12.42 -6.15
N ARG A 233 15.85 11.59 -7.13
CA ARG A 233 15.72 11.93 -8.55
C ARG A 233 14.28 12.23 -8.92
N ARG A 234 13.35 11.33 -8.57
CA ARG A 234 11.92 11.55 -8.86
C ARG A 234 11.36 12.79 -8.19
N LYS A 235 11.78 13.08 -6.95
CA LYS A 235 11.40 14.32 -6.27
C LYS A 235 11.90 15.55 -7.03
N ALA A 236 13.14 15.52 -7.52
CA ALA A 236 13.75 16.65 -8.21
C ALA A 236 13.25 16.86 -9.65
N THR A 237 12.98 15.78 -10.38
CA THR A 237 12.69 15.83 -11.83
C THR A 237 11.24 15.48 -12.19
N GLY A 238 10.47 14.94 -11.23
CA GLY A 238 9.14 14.37 -11.48
C GLY A 238 9.18 12.98 -12.14
N SER A 239 10.37 12.39 -12.32
CA SER A 239 10.60 11.12 -13.04
C SER A 239 11.69 10.27 -12.40
N PHE A 240 11.53 8.94 -12.41
CA PHE A 240 12.60 8.02 -12.03
C PHE A 240 13.69 7.85 -13.10
N SER A 241 13.33 8.08 -14.37
CA SER A 241 14.25 8.15 -15.51
C SER A 241 15.06 9.42 -15.50
#